data_AF-A0A7X9AIU4-F1
#
_entry.id   AF-A0A7X9AIU4-F1
#
_cell.length_a   1.000
_cell.length_b   1.000
_cell.length_c   1.000
_cell.angle_alpha   90.00
_cell.angle_beta   90.00
_cell.angle_gamma   90.00
#
_symmetry.space_group_name_H-M   'P 1'
#
loop_
_entity.id
_entity.type
_entity.pdbx_description
1 polymer ?
#
loop_
_entity_poly.entity_id
_entity_poly.type
_entity_poly.pdbx_seq_one_letter_code
_entity_poly.pdbx_strand_id
1 'polypeptide(L)'
;CVYVHIEAPDECGHRFEIENKVRSIELIDELVVGTLLKGLADYDDFSLMVLPDHPTPLSTRTHAADPVPYIIYRKRSAKPSGVAGYDEFEAQKTGIYIAEGYRLMDRFLRQQ
;
A
#
# COMPACT_ATOMS: atom_id res chain seq x y z
N CYS A 1 9.80 3.37 -14.97
CA CYS A 1 9.27 3.07 -13.62
C CYS A 1 8.82 4.39 -13.02
N VAL A 2 7.60 4.48 -12.51
CA VAL A 2 7.07 5.68 -11.85
C VAL A 2 6.99 5.38 -10.36
N TYR A 3 7.38 6.34 -9.53
CA TYR A 3 7.25 6.28 -8.07
C TYR A 3 6.43 7.48 -7.62
N VAL A 4 5.43 7.22 -6.78
CA VAL A 4 4.51 8.24 -6.25
C VAL A 4 4.59 8.16 -4.72
N HIS A 5 4.93 9.27 -4.09
CA HIS A 5 4.99 9.40 -2.63
C HIS A 5 3.90 10.34 -2.14
N ILE A 6 3.26 10.00 -1.01
CA ILE A 6 2.17 10.78 -0.43
C ILE A 6 2.33 10.82 1.09
N GLU A 7 2.58 12.01 1.64
CA GLU A 7 2.89 12.24 3.06
C GLU A 7 1.64 12.35 3.96
N ALA A 8 0.47 12.65 3.37
CA ALA A 8 -0.71 13.08 4.13
C ALA A 8 -1.12 12.14 5.29
N PRO A 9 -1.12 10.79 5.14
CA PRO A 9 -1.48 9.90 6.24
C PRO A 9 -0.49 9.91 7.42
N ASP A 10 0.79 10.18 7.15
CA ASP A 10 1.85 10.24 8.15
C ASP A 10 1.69 11.48 9.05
N GLU A 11 1.54 12.63 8.40
CA GLU A 11 1.28 13.92 9.02
C GLU A 11 0.04 13.91 9.93
N CYS A 12 -1.04 13.22 9.52
CA CYS A 12 -2.23 13.03 10.37
C CYS A 12 -1.93 12.14 11.60
N GLY A 13 -1.04 11.15 11.44
CA GLY A 13 -0.54 10.30 12.52
C GLY A 13 0.21 11.10 13.59
N HIS A 14 1.12 11.98 13.18
CA HIS A 14 1.86 12.87 14.08
C HIS A 14 0.95 13.84 14.84
N ARG A 15 -0.11 14.35 14.21
CA ARG A 15 -1.03 15.31 14.83
C ARG A 15 -2.19 14.70 15.60
N PHE A 16 -2.29 13.37 15.70
CA PHE A 16 -3.42 12.68 16.34
C PHE A 16 -4.78 12.95 15.68
N GLU A 17 -4.81 13.13 14.36
CA GLU A 17 -6.02 13.47 13.63
C GLU A 17 -6.66 12.20 13.06
N ILE A 18 -7.50 11.54 13.84
CA ILE A 18 -8.11 10.24 13.47
C ILE A 18 -8.92 10.38 12.17
N GLU A 19 -9.86 11.32 12.14
CA GLU A 19 -10.76 11.53 11.00
C GLU A 19 -9.99 11.93 9.73
N ASN A 20 -9.01 12.84 9.86
CA ASN A 20 -8.19 13.25 8.72
C ASN A 20 -7.28 12.12 8.23
N LYS A 21 -6.77 11.28 9.13
CA LYS A 21 -5.95 10.12 8.74
C LYS A 21 -6.78 9.16 7.88
N VAL A 22 -7.99 8.81 8.34
CA VAL A 22 -8.93 7.98 7.55
C VAL A 22 -9.26 8.66 6.22
N ARG A 23 -9.65 9.94 6.25
CA ARG A 23 -10.01 10.69 5.05
C ARG A 23 -8.87 10.77 4.04
N SER A 24 -7.63 10.91 4.51
CA SER A 24 -6.45 10.95 3.64
C SER A 24 -6.26 9.63 2.89
N ILE A 25 -6.48 8.48 3.55
CA ILE A 25 -6.38 7.17 2.94
C ILE A 25 -7.49 6.97 1.90
N GLU A 26 -8.73 7.36 2.22
CA GLU A 26 -9.86 7.32 1.27
C GLU A 26 -9.59 8.18 0.03
N LEU A 27 -9.02 9.38 0.20
CA LEU A 27 -8.66 10.25 -0.91
C LEU A 27 -7.54 9.66 -1.77
N ILE A 28 -6.57 8.97 -1.16
CA ILE A 28 -5.53 8.25 -1.90
C ILE A 28 -6.15 7.12 -2.72
N ASP A 29 -7.06 6.34 -2.12
CA ASP A 29 -7.77 5.27 -2.82
C ASP A 29 -8.57 5.82 -4.02
N GLU A 30 -9.40 6.85 -3.81
CA GLU A 30 -10.26 7.41 -4.84
C GLU A 30 -9.47 8.14 -5.95
N LEU A 31 -8.61 9.08 -5.55
CA LEU A 31 -8.01 10.05 -6.47
C LEU A 31 -6.69 9.56 -7.08
N VAL A 32 -5.98 8.65 -6.41
CA VAL A 32 -4.69 8.14 -6.89
C VAL A 32 -4.83 6.72 -7.39
N VAL A 33 -5.16 5.76 -6.52
CA VAL A 33 -5.22 4.35 -6.91
C VAL A 33 -6.34 4.13 -7.94
N GLY A 34 -7.54 4.65 -7.69
CA GLY A 34 -8.67 4.57 -8.59
C GLY A 34 -8.40 5.23 -9.95
N THR A 35 -7.76 6.40 -9.97
CA THR A 35 -7.36 7.09 -11.22
C THR A 35 -6.31 6.28 -11.99
N LEU A 36 -5.29 5.76 -11.31
CA LEU A 36 -4.26 4.93 -11.93
C LEU A 36 -4.87 3.66 -12.53
N LEU A 37 -5.73 2.96 -11.80
CA LEU A 37 -6.37 1.74 -12.30
C LEU A 37 -7.24 2.01 -13.53
N LYS A 38 -8.00 3.11 -13.53
CA LYS A 38 -8.81 3.54 -14.69
C LYS A 38 -7.93 3.88 -15.90
N GLY A 39 -6.89 4.70 -15.69
CA GLY A 39 -6.01 5.13 -16.78
C GLY A 39 -5.10 4.02 -17.32
N LEU A 40 -4.74 3.03 -16.49
CA LEU A 40 -3.93 1.89 -16.88
C LEU A 40 -4.76 0.74 -17.47
N ALA A 41 -6.09 0.79 -17.36
CA ALA A 41 -6.98 -0.25 -17.86
C ALA A 41 -6.82 -0.50 -19.37
N ASP A 42 -6.48 0.54 -20.14
CA ASP A 42 -6.32 0.46 -21.60
C ASP A 42 -4.99 -0.17 -22.05
N TYR A 43 -4.03 -0.35 -21.14
CA TYR A 43 -2.73 -0.95 -21.46
C TYR A 43 -2.80 -2.47 -21.35
N ASP A 44 -2.19 -3.20 -22.28
CA ASP A 44 -2.20 -4.67 -22.29
C ASP A 44 -1.59 -5.28 -21.01
N ASP A 45 -0.59 -4.61 -20.43
CA ASP A 45 0.11 -5.11 -19.25
C ASP A 45 0.62 -3.96 -18.37
N PHE A 46 0.47 -4.11 -17.06
CA PHE A 46 1.09 -3.26 -16.07
C PHE A 46 1.23 -3.99 -14.72
N SER A 47 2.17 -3.51 -13.91
CA SER A 47 2.33 -3.92 -12.53
C SER A 47 2.24 -2.69 -11.63
N LEU A 48 1.47 -2.80 -10.54
CA LEU A 48 1.28 -1.76 -9.55
C LEU A 48 1.65 -2.34 -8.18
N MET A 49 2.38 -1.56 -7.38
CA MET A 49 2.69 -1.89 -6.00
C MET A 49 2.29 -0.72 -5.11
N VAL A 50 1.57 -1.02 -4.03
CA VAL A 50 1.14 -0.03 -3.04
C VAL A 50 1.60 -0.53 -1.67
N LEU A 51 2.24 0.36 -0.92
CA LEU A 51 2.67 0.15 0.46
C LEU A 51 2.92 1.52 1.13
N PRO A 52 2.75 1.62 2.45
CA PRO A 52 3.45 2.61 3.26
C PRO A 52 4.93 2.23 3.36
N ASP A 53 5.77 3.21 3.70
CA ASP A 53 7.18 2.99 4.03
C ASP A 53 7.39 2.69 5.53
N HIS A 54 6.57 3.29 6.41
CA HIS A 54 6.52 2.97 7.83
C HIS A 54 5.14 3.23 8.46
N PRO A 55 4.84 2.62 9.62
CA PRO A 55 3.69 2.98 10.43
C PRO A 55 3.95 4.22 11.28
N THR A 56 2.95 5.07 11.42
CA THR A 56 2.93 6.19 12.38
C THR A 56 1.67 6.10 13.25
N PRO A 57 1.67 5.24 14.28
CA PRO A 57 0.49 4.98 15.10
C PRO A 57 0.00 6.25 15.79
N LEU A 58 -1.32 6.45 15.83
CA LEU A 58 -1.93 7.60 16.49
C LEU A 58 -1.60 7.61 18.00
N SER A 59 -1.53 6.45 18.65
CA SER A 59 -1.22 6.33 20.08
C SER A 59 0.16 6.88 20.45
N THR A 60 1.16 6.68 19.58
CA THR A 60 2.55 7.09 19.82
C THR A 60 2.90 8.41 19.11
N ARG A 61 2.16 8.79 18.06
CA ARG A 61 2.35 10.01 17.26
C ARG A 61 3.76 10.14 16.67
N THR A 62 4.42 9.01 16.49
CA THR A 62 5.77 8.90 15.95
C THR A 62 5.90 7.59 15.19
N HIS A 63 6.96 7.47 14.39
CA HIS A 63 7.20 6.29 13.58
C HIS A 63 7.40 5.07 14.48
N ALA A 64 6.89 3.94 14.03
CA ALA A 64 7.11 2.64 14.67
C ALA A 64 7.81 1.68 13.71
N ALA A 65 8.32 0.58 14.26
CA ALA A 65 9.03 -0.45 13.49
C ALA A 65 8.15 -1.65 13.12
N ASP A 66 6.85 -1.57 13.43
CA ASP A 66 5.89 -2.61 13.07
C ASP A 66 5.83 -2.81 11.55
N PRO A 67 5.57 -4.03 11.08
CA PRO A 67 5.47 -4.31 9.65
C PRO A 67 4.30 -3.57 9.02
N VAL A 68 4.48 -3.16 7.76
CA VAL A 68 3.45 -2.50 6.94
C VAL A 68 2.81 -3.48 5.96
N PRO A 69 1.52 -3.32 5.63
CA PRO A 69 0.89 -4.08 4.57
C PRO A 69 1.43 -3.63 3.20
N TYR A 70 1.44 -4.54 2.23
CA TYR A 70 1.72 -4.19 0.84
C TYR A 70 0.86 -5.02 -0.10
N ILE A 71 0.61 -4.50 -1.29
CA ILE A 71 -0.06 -5.24 -2.37
C ILE A 71 0.74 -5.10 -3.66
N ILE A 72 0.84 -6.19 -4.41
CA ILE A 72 1.35 -6.20 -5.78
C ILE A 72 0.23 -6.70 -6.68
N TYR A 73 -0.22 -5.84 -7.58
CA TYR A 73 -1.18 -6.17 -8.62
C TYR A 73 -0.47 -6.25 -9.96
N ARG A 74 -0.73 -7.32 -10.72
CA ARG A 74 -0.22 -7.52 -12.08
C ARG A 74 -1.38 -7.85 -12.99
N LYS A 75 -1.62 -7.03 -14.02
CA LYS A 75 -2.79 -7.21 -14.89
C LYS A 75 -2.80 -8.59 -15.55
N ARG A 76 -1.67 -9.02 -16.11
CA ARG A 76 -1.54 -10.30 -16.83
C ARG A 76 -1.74 -11.55 -15.95
N SER A 77 -1.42 -11.45 -14.66
CA SER A 77 -1.42 -12.60 -13.74
C SER A 77 -2.23 -12.34 -12.46
N ALA A 78 -3.25 -11.48 -12.56
CA ALA A 78 -4.10 -11.11 -11.44
C ALA A 78 -4.76 -12.36 -10.86
N LYS A 79 -4.54 -12.59 -9.56
CA LYS A 79 -5.14 -13.69 -8.80
C LYS A 79 -5.75 -13.11 -7.53
N PRO A 80 -6.86 -13.67 -7.04
CA PRO A 80 -7.39 -13.32 -5.73
C PRO A 80 -6.32 -13.56 -4.65
N SER A 81 -6.13 -12.58 -3.78
CA SER A 81 -5.20 -12.66 -2.63
C SER A 81 -5.74 -13.57 -1.51
N GLY A 82 -7.03 -13.90 -1.53
CA GLY A 82 -7.69 -14.69 -0.48
C GLY A 82 -8.10 -13.89 0.76
N VAL A 83 -7.91 -12.56 0.73
CA VAL A 83 -8.28 -11.63 1.80
C VAL A 83 -9.41 -10.70 1.36
N ALA A 84 -10.14 -10.14 2.32
CA ALA A 84 -11.32 -9.33 2.05
C ALA A 84 -11.02 -7.84 1.81
N GLY A 85 -9.81 -7.39 2.18
CA GLY A 85 -9.44 -5.98 2.12
C GLY A 85 -7.94 -5.74 2.21
N TYR A 86 -7.58 -4.46 2.29
CA TYR A 86 -6.21 -3.99 2.44
C TYR A 86 -6.07 -3.25 3.77
N ASP A 87 -5.54 -3.96 4.76
CA ASP A 87 -5.20 -3.43 6.09
C ASP A 87 -4.17 -4.38 6.74
N GLU A 88 -3.67 -4.00 7.92
CA GLU A 88 -2.68 -4.75 8.68
C GLU A 88 -3.18 -6.15 9.08
N PHE A 89 -4.47 -6.31 9.40
CA PHE A 89 -5.05 -7.56 9.87
C PHE A 89 -5.26 -8.56 8.73
N GLU A 90 -5.80 -8.11 7.60
CA GLU A 90 -5.93 -8.91 6.38
C GLU A 90 -4.56 -9.31 5.85
N ALA A 91 -3.59 -8.39 5.82
CA ALA A 91 -2.22 -8.71 5.40
C ALA A 91 -1.60 -9.83 6.25
N GLN A 92 -1.78 -9.79 7.58
CA GLN A 92 -1.29 -10.84 8.48
C GLN A 92 -1.85 -12.22 8.16
N LYS A 93 -3.12 -12.33 7.74
CA LYS A 93 -3.77 -13.61 7.40
C LYS A 93 -3.13 -14.32 6.20
N THR A 94 -2.44 -13.58 5.32
CA THR A 94 -1.78 -14.15 4.13
C THR A 94 -0.56 -15.01 4.49
N GLY A 95 0.05 -14.78 5.66
CA GLY A 95 1.33 -15.39 6.06
C GLY A 95 2.53 -14.94 5.20
N ILE A 96 2.34 -13.99 4.29
CA ILE A 96 3.41 -13.47 3.43
C ILE A 96 4.15 -12.38 4.18
N TYR A 97 5.40 -12.61 4.51
CA TYR A 97 6.25 -11.67 5.22
C TYR A 97 7.61 -11.50 4.53
N ILE A 98 8.05 -10.25 4.42
CA ILE A 98 9.36 -9.88 3.90
C ILE A 98 10.13 -9.19 5.03
N ALA A 99 11.08 -9.90 5.63
CA ALA A 99 11.88 -9.37 6.74
C ALA A 99 12.76 -8.18 6.33
N GLU A 100 13.26 -8.20 5.10
CA GLU A 100 14.17 -7.19 4.56
C GLU A 100 13.45 -6.37 3.49
N GLY A 101 12.95 -5.18 3.86
CA GLY A 101 12.10 -4.35 3.01
C GLY A 101 12.70 -4.06 1.62
N TYR A 102 14.02 -3.91 1.51
CA TYR A 102 14.70 -3.68 0.22
C TYR A 102 14.49 -4.82 -0.79
N ARG A 103 14.21 -6.05 -0.32
CA ARG A 103 13.92 -7.21 -1.19
C ARG A 103 12.53 -7.16 -1.82
N LEU A 104 11.65 -6.28 -1.35
CA LEU A 104 10.32 -6.14 -1.93
C LEU A 104 10.40 -5.68 -3.40
N MET A 105 11.36 -4.80 -3.74
CA MET A 105 11.56 -4.37 -5.12
C MET A 105 12.00 -5.55 -6.02
N ASP A 106 12.88 -6.42 -5.54
CA ASP A 106 13.25 -7.64 -6.28
C ASP A 106 12.02 -8.52 -6.54
N ARG A 107 11.15 -8.68 -5.54
CA ARG A 107 9.88 -9.42 -5.68
C ARG A 107 8.92 -8.73 -6.66
N PHE A 108 8.90 -7.40 -6.70
CA PHE A 108 8.06 -6.64 -7.62
C PHE A 108 8.53 -6.77 -9.07
N LEU A 109 9.84 -6.70 -9.32
CA LEU A 109 10.41 -6.78 -10.66
C LEU A 109 10.44 -8.22 -11.22
N ARG A 110 10.52 -9.23 -10.36
CA ARG A 110 10.48 -10.64 -10.79
C ARG A 110 9.06 -11.03 -11.21
N GLN A 111 8.90 -11.35 -12.49
CA GLN A 111 7.67 -11.92 -13.05
C GLN A 111 7.61 -13.43 -12.78
N GLN A 112 7.16 -13.81 -11.58
CA GLN A 112 6.69 -15.18 -11.31
C GLN A 112 5.17 -15.21 -11.33
#